data_AF-A0A7S0TM93-F1
#
_entry.id   AF-A0A7S0TM93-F1
#
_cell.length_a   1.000
_cell.length_b   1.000
_cell.length_c   1.000
_cell.angle_alpha   90.00
_cell.angle_beta   90.00
_cell.angle_gamma   90.00
#
_symmetry.space_group_name_H-M   'P 1'
#
loop_
_entity.id
_entity.type
_entity.pdbx_description
1 polymer ?
#
loop_
_entity_poly.entity_id
_entity_poly.type
_entity_poly.pdbx_seq_one_letter_code
_entity_poly.pdbx_strand_id
1 'polypeptide(L)'
;GGPVKEAVRQLAAGGLFNSVVSISGHALDAGDVASLTAALHGSWSLDRHVLKSAQGTVTKLYLGGCSLGDDEAEALCALLKPSSPLQELRLHTNLIGSPRGVAPAS
;
A
#
# COMPACT_ATOMS: atom_id res chain seq x y z
N GLY A 1 7.22 8.84 -13.87
CA GLY A 1 7.14 9.08 -12.42
C GLY A 1 5.69 9.32 -12.09
N GLY A 2 5.04 8.32 -11.50
CA GLY A 2 3.65 8.42 -11.06
C GLY A 2 3.57 8.48 -9.53
N PRO A 3 2.41 8.85 -8.97
CA PRO A 3 2.20 8.99 -7.53
C PRO A 3 2.52 7.69 -6.75
N VAL A 4 2.30 6.54 -7.36
CA VAL A 4 2.67 5.22 -6.82
C VAL A 4 4.17 5.08 -6.66
N LYS A 5 4.94 5.35 -7.72
CA LYS A 5 6.41 5.24 -7.71
C LYS A 5 7.03 6.20 -6.70
N GLU A 6 6.42 7.37 -6.53
CA GLU A 6 6.85 8.33 -5.51
C GLU A 6 6.54 7.82 -4.10
N ALA A 7 5.33 7.31 -3.85
CA ALA A 7 4.97 6.70 -2.56
C ALA A 7 5.90 5.53 -2.19
N VAL A 8 6.14 4.61 -3.14
CA VAL A 8 7.08 3.49 -2.96
C VAL A 8 8.50 3.99 -2.69
N ARG A 9 8.97 5.01 -3.43
CA ARG A 9 10.30 5.60 -3.20
C ARG A 9 10.39 6.24 -1.82
N GLN A 10 9.37 6.93 -1.35
CA GLN A 10 9.38 7.56 -0.03
C GLN A 10 9.39 6.52 1.10
N LEU A 11 8.62 5.44 0.94
CA LEU A 11 8.62 4.30 1.86
C LEU A 11 9.99 3.60 1.87
N ALA A 12 10.57 3.34 0.69
CA ALA A 12 11.84 2.62 0.55
C ALA A 12 13.08 3.45 0.93
N ALA A 13 13.08 4.75 0.60
CA ALA A 13 14.17 5.66 0.97
C ALA A 13 14.17 6.00 2.47
N GLY A 14 13.13 5.58 3.21
CA GLY A 14 12.97 5.94 4.61
C GLY A 14 12.92 7.46 4.80
N GLY A 15 12.32 8.18 3.87
CA GLY A 15 12.07 9.61 4.00
C GLY A 15 10.99 9.87 5.06
N LEU A 16 10.82 11.13 5.45
CA LEU A 16 9.71 11.59 6.28
C LEU A 16 8.37 11.35 5.55
N PHE A 17 7.83 10.13 5.62
CA PHE A 17 6.45 9.91 5.24
C PHE A 17 5.56 10.26 6.41
N ASN A 18 4.45 10.93 6.10
CA ASN A 18 3.40 11.14 7.07
C ASN A 18 2.87 9.75 7.49
N SER A 19 2.23 9.66 8.65
CA SER A 19 1.58 8.41 9.12
C SER A 19 0.54 7.85 8.13
N VAL A 20 0.24 8.61 7.07
CA VAL A 20 -0.78 8.38 6.05
C VAL A 20 -0.13 8.30 4.66
N VAL A 21 -0.38 7.19 3.96
CA VAL A 21 -0.07 7.01 2.55
C VAL A 21 -1.38 6.98 1.77
N SER A 22 -1.51 7.85 0.75
CA SER A 22 -2.72 7.95 -0.08
C SER A 22 -2.35 7.88 -1.56
N ILE A 23 -2.92 6.89 -2.25
CA ILE A 23 -2.70 6.63 -3.67
C ILE A 23 -4.03 6.50 -4.43
N SER A 24 -5.12 6.91 -3.79
CA SER A 24 -6.49 6.80 -4.29
C SER A 24 -6.66 7.45 -5.68
N GLY A 25 -7.46 6.82 -6.53
CA GLY A 25 -7.78 7.28 -7.88
C GLY A 25 -6.74 6.95 -8.95
N HIS A 26 -5.69 6.22 -8.59
CA HIS A 26 -4.68 5.75 -9.53
C HIS A 26 -4.81 4.23 -9.69
N ALA A 27 -5.09 3.77 -10.90
CA ALA A 27 -5.08 2.34 -11.22
C ALA A 27 -3.70 1.76 -10.88
N LEU A 28 -3.69 0.74 -10.03
CA LEU A 28 -2.49 0.01 -9.65
C LEU A 28 -2.46 -1.29 -10.43
N ASP A 29 -1.33 -1.59 -11.07
CA ASP A 29 -1.10 -2.93 -11.59
C ASP A 29 -0.51 -3.86 -10.52
N ALA A 30 -0.41 -5.15 -10.82
CA ALA A 30 0.15 -6.13 -9.89
C ALA A 30 1.60 -5.81 -9.48
N GLY A 31 2.38 -5.16 -10.34
CA GLY A 31 3.77 -4.76 -10.04
C GLY A 31 3.83 -3.57 -9.09
N ASP A 32 2.91 -2.62 -9.23
CA ASP A 32 2.73 -1.50 -8.31
C ASP A 32 2.34 -1.99 -6.92
N VAL A 33 1.38 -2.92 -6.82
CA VAL A 33 0.96 -3.53 -5.55
C VAL A 33 2.10 -4.32 -4.91
N ALA A 34 2.84 -5.11 -5.69
CA ALA A 34 4.00 -5.84 -5.18
C ALA A 34 5.07 -4.90 -4.62
N SER A 35 5.34 -3.79 -5.33
CA SER A 35 6.31 -2.77 -4.89
C SER A 35 5.86 -2.06 -3.62
N LEU A 36 4.57 -1.72 -3.52
CA LEU A 36 3.98 -1.12 -2.32
C LEU A 36 4.10 -2.06 -1.12
N THR A 37 3.73 -3.32 -1.32
CA THR A 37 3.73 -4.36 -0.28
C THR A 37 5.14 -4.60 0.23
N ALA A 38 6.14 -4.67 -0.65
CA ALA A 38 7.55 -4.79 -0.27
C ALA A 38 8.05 -3.57 0.53
N ALA A 39 7.68 -2.36 0.11
CA ALA A 39 8.09 -1.13 0.79
C ALA A 39 7.45 -1.02 2.19
N LEU A 40 6.18 -1.36 2.32
CA LEU A 40 5.48 -1.41 3.62
C LEU A 40 6.05 -2.49 4.53
N HIS A 41 6.36 -3.68 4.01
CA HIS A 41 6.99 -4.75 4.78
C HIS A 41 8.34 -4.30 5.35
N GLY A 42 9.16 -3.60 4.54
CA GLY A 42 10.41 -2.98 5.00
C GLY A 42 10.20 -1.90 6.06
N SER A 43 9.07 -1.19 6.03
CA SER A 43 8.71 -0.17 7.03
C SER A 43 8.18 -0.77 8.34
N TRP A 44 7.47 -1.90 8.30
CA TRP A 44 6.83 -2.51 9.48
C TRP A 44 7.69 -3.57 10.17
N SER A 45 8.79 -4.00 9.54
CA SER A 45 9.69 -4.98 10.13
C SER A 45 10.23 -4.51 11.49
N LEU A 46 9.86 -5.23 12.56
CA LEU A 46 10.28 -4.98 13.94
C LEU A 46 11.80 -5.15 14.14
N ASP A 47 12.50 -5.81 13.21
CA ASP A 47 13.96 -5.99 13.23
C ASP A 47 14.75 -4.70 12.95
N ARG A 48 14.07 -3.56 12.84
CA ARG A 48 14.70 -2.25 12.62
C ARG A 48 15.32 -1.68 13.90
N HIS A 49 16.12 -2.47 14.60
CA HIS A 49 16.93 -2.03 15.75
C HIS A 49 18.06 -1.06 15.34
N VAL A 50 18.34 -0.83 14.05
CA VAL A 50 19.61 -0.21 13.63
C VAL A 50 19.50 1.09 12.82
N LEU A 51 18.36 1.49 12.25
CA LEU A 51 18.39 2.63 11.31
C LEU A 51 17.79 3.92 11.90
N LYS A 52 18.73 4.76 12.35
CA LYS A 52 18.62 6.15 12.77
C LYS A 52 17.77 7.00 11.81
N SER A 53 17.04 7.94 12.42
CA SER A 53 16.40 9.14 11.84
C SER A 53 15.01 8.96 11.20
N ALA A 54 14.01 9.45 11.94
CA ALA A 54 12.75 10.04 11.44
C ALA A 54 11.92 9.28 10.40
N GLN A 55 11.98 7.94 10.35
CA GLN A 55 11.01 7.17 9.59
C GLN A 55 9.71 7.09 10.37
N GLY A 56 8.64 7.67 9.80
CA GLY A 56 7.29 7.47 10.31
C GLY A 56 6.93 6.00 10.32
N THR A 57 5.87 5.62 11.01
CA THR A 57 5.27 4.29 10.84
C THR A 57 3.98 4.49 10.07
N VAL A 58 3.75 3.76 8.97
CA VAL A 58 2.50 3.89 8.21
C VAL A 58 1.38 3.31 9.06
N THR A 59 0.49 4.18 9.54
CA THR A 59 -0.71 3.79 10.30
C THR A 59 -1.98 3.91 9.46
N LYS A 60 -1.95 4.65 8.36
CA LYS A 60 -3.10 4.81 7.46
C LYS A 60 -2.71 4.59 6.00
N LEU A 61 -3.48 3.76 5.30
CA LEU A 61 -3.27 3.44 3.90
C LEU A 61 -4.57 3.61 3.12
N TYR A 62 -4.57 4.52 2.14
CA TYR A 62 -5.73 4.80 1.29
C TYR A 62 -5.44 4.41 -0.16
N LEU A 63 -6.18 3.42 -0.65
CA LEU A 63 -6.07 2.86 -1.99
C LEU A 63 -7.45 2.81 -2.67
N GLY A 64 -8.29 3.82 -2.43
CA GLY A 64 -9.65 3.83 -2.99
C GLY A 64 -9.64 4.16 -4.48
N GLY A 65 -10.41 3.46 -5.32
CA GLY A 65 -10.41 3.77 -6.76
C GLY A 65 -9.13 3.35 -7.49
N CYS A 66 -8.46 2.29 -7.02
CA CYS A 66 -7.17 1.82 -7.53
C CYS A 66 -7.29 0.61 -8.46
N SER A 67 -8.50 0.21 -8.84
CA SER A 67 -8.76 -0.97 -9.68
C SER A 67 -8.21 -2.29 -9.10
N LEU A 68 -8.06 -2.38 -7.77
CA LEU A 68 -7.57 -3.58 -7.10
C LEU A 68 -8.59 -4.71 -7.23
N GLY A 69 -8.15 -5.90 -7.67
CA GLY A 69 -8.94 -7.12 -7.70
C GLY A 69 -8.68 -8.02 -6.49
N ASP A 70 -9.14 -9.26 -6.58
CA ASP A 70 -9.00 -10.26 -5.51
C ASP A 70 -7.53 -10.61 -5.23
N ASP A 71 -6.71 -10.75 -6.27
CA ASP A 71 -5.30 -11.11 -6.16
C ASP A 71 -4.50 -10.01 -5.42
N GLU A 72 -4.75 -8.75 -5.76
CA GLU A 72 -4.10 -7.62 -5.09
C GLU A 72 -4.59 -7.46 -3.64
N ALA A 73 -5.88 -7.72 -3.38
CA ALA A 73 -6.44 -7.70 -2.04
C ALA A 73 -5.84 -8.80 -1.15
N GLU A 74 -5.63 -10.00 -1.70
CA GLU A 74 -4.99 -11.11 -1.00
C GLU A 74 -3.53 -10.77 -0.63
N ALA A 75 -2.78 -10.16 -1.55
CA ALA A 75 -1.42 -9.70 -1.30
C ALA A 75 -1.37 -8.65 -0.17
N LEU A 76 -2.30 -7.69 -0.15
CA LEU A 76 -2.43 -6.71 0.93
C LEU A 76 -2.80 -7.38 2.26
N CYS A 77 -3.70 -8.36 2.25
CA CYS A 77 -4.07 -9.11 3.45
C CYS A 77 -2.88 -9.89 4.04
N ALA A 78 -2.05 -10.51 3.20
CA ALA A 78 -0.86 -11.24 3.64
C ALA A 78 0.17 -10.35 4.36
N LEU A 79 0.18 -9.05 4.01
CA LEU A 79 1.02 -8.04 4.66
C LEU A 79 0.49 -7.63 6.04
N LEU A 80 -0.84 -7.61 6.22
CA LEU A 80 -1.52 -7.24 7.47
C LEU A 80 -1.45 -8.38 8.49
N LYS A 81 -0.24 -8.72 8.94
CA LYS A 81 -0.07 -9.59 10.11
C LYS A 81 -0.63 -8.91 11.37
N PRO A 82 -0.99 -9.66 12.42
CA PRO A 82 -1.56 -9.10 13.66
C PRO A 82 -0.69 -8.03 14.34
N SER A 83 0.61 -8.00 14.03
CA SER A 83 1.58 -7.02 14.55
C SER A 83 1.76 -5.80 13.64
N SER A 84 0.93 -5.64 12.59
CA SER A 84 0.97 -4.46 11.74
C SER A 84 0.58 -3.22 12.55
N PRO A 85 1.33 -2.10 12.42
CA PRO A 85 0.97 -0.84 13.05
C PRO A 85 -0.18 -0.11 12.32
N LEU A 86 -0.77 -0.71 11.27
CA LEU A 86 -1.84 -0.12 10.49
C LEU A 86 -3.13 0.00 11.32
N GLN A 87 -3.62 1.22 11.46
CA GLN A 87 -4.87 1.58 12.15
C GLN A 87 -6.03 1.79 11.17
N GLU A 88 -5.76 2.21 9.93
CA GLU A 88 -6.78 2.54 8.95
C GLU A 88 -6.39 2.04 7.55
N LEU A 89 -7.27 1.26 6.92
CA LEU A 89 -7.15 0.81 5.53
C LEU A 89 -8.42 1.18 4.76
N ARG A 90 -8.28 1.94 3.67
CA ARG A 90 -9.40 2.30 2.79
C ARG A 90 -9.23 1.67 1.41
N LEU A 91 -10.15 0.77 1.05
CA LEU A 91 -10.20 0.06 -0.23
C LEU A 91 -11.49 0.33 -1.01
N HIS A 92 -12.21 1.41 -0.71
CA HIS A 92 -13.49 1.71 -1.38
C HIS A 92 -13.31 1.89 -2.90
N THR A 93 -14.36 1.62 -3.69
CA THR A 93 -14.32 1.86 -5.14
C THR A 93 -13.23 1.04 -5.86
N ASN A 94 -12.94 -0.17 -5.39
CA ASN A 94 -12.09 -1.14 -6.09
C ASN A 94 -12.91 -2.28 -6.70
N LEU A 95 -12.24 -3.24 -7.34
CA LEU A 95 -12.82 -4.39 -8.02
C LEU A 95 -12.74 -5.68 -7.18
N ILE A 96 -12.48 -5.56 -5.87
CA ILE A 96 -12.42 -6.69 -4.94
C ILE A 96 -13.79 -7.37 -4.87
N GLY A 97 -13.82 -8.68 -5.05
CA GLY A 97 -15.04 -9.49 -5.15
C GLY A 97 -15.83 -9.28 -6.45
N SER A 98 -15.31 -8.48 -7.39
CA SER A 98 -15.93 -8.34 -8.70
C SER A 98 -15.57 -9.55 -9.57
N PRO A 99 -16.54 -10.13 -10.32
CA PRO A 99 -16.23 -11.23 -11.22
C PRO A 99 -15.13 -10.83 -12.20
N ARG A 100 -14.08 -11.66 -12.30
CA ARG A 100 -12.94 -11.45 -13.20
C ARG A 100 -13.44 -11.05 -14.59
N GLY A 101 -13.16 -9.81 -15.01
CA GLY A 101 -13.47 -9.31 -16.35
C GLY A 101 -14.47 -8.16 -16.44
N VAL A 102 -15.07 -7.69 -15.35
CA VAL A 102 -15.78 -6.40 -15.38
C VAL A 102 -14.80 -5.29 -15.06
N ALA A 103 -14.15 -4.76 -16.11
CA ALA A 103 -13.52 -3.45 -16.00
C ALA A 103 -14.59 -2.43 -15.54
N PRO A 104 -14.26 -1.51 -14.63
CA PRO A 104 -15.18 -0.44 -14.30
C PRO A 104 -15.47 0.32 -15.59
N ALA A 105 -16.73 0.33 -16.01
CA ALA A 105 -17.16 1.06 -17.19
C ALA A 105 -16.71 2.52 -17.04
N SER A 106 -15.96 3.00 -18.03
CA SER A 106 -15.44 4.36 -18.12
C SER A 106 -16.54 5.40 -18.21
#